data_AF-A0A1F6Y0L3-F1
#
_entry.id   AF-A0A1F6Y0L3-F1
#
_cell.length_a   1.000
_cell.length_b   1.000
_cell.length_c   1.000
_cell.angle_alpha   90.00
_cell.angle_beta   90.00
_cell.angle_gamma   90.00
#
_symmetry.space_group_name_H-M   'P 1'
#
loop_
_entity.id
_entity.type
_entity.pdbx_description
1 polymer ?
#
loop_
_entity_poly.entity_id
_entity_poly.type
_entity_poly.pdbx_seq_one_letter_code
_entity_poly.pdbx_strand_id
1 'polypeptide(L)'
;MKFIFDFDDVLFHTTKKFREHENAILEKAGISRETSMEYSKKERWNLFSLRKMLAHFSVPPELYEKIMEKSKNHVNEELREIIEKLGKPNCYLVTYGDEEFQLDKIKRSGIMPLFSEVIVVIGSKKEAIEKICAKYKNEKVIFVDDKAKHFEDLDFIKYPNLKTILYDERGLEKLTSILS
;
A
#
# COMPACT_ATOMS: atom_id res chain seq x y z
N MET A 1 -6.25 -0.26 21.13
CA MET A 1 -6.13 0.65 19.97
C MET A 1 -5.88 -0.20 18.75
N LYS A 2 -6.41 0.19 17.59
CA LYS A 2 -6.21 -0.52 16.31
C LYS A 2 -5.62 0.42 15.27
N PHE A 3 -4.83 -0.14 14.37
CA PHE A 3 -4.17 0.57 13.28
C PHE A 3 -4.54 -0.05 11.95
N ILE A 4 -4.90 0.80 11.00
CA ILE A 4 -5.16 0.46 9.61
C ILE A 4 -4.09 1.20 8.81
N PHE A 5 -3.33 0.47 8.00
CA PHE A 5 -2.27 1.03 7.18
C PHE A 5 -2.62 0.86 5.70
N ASP A 6 -2.33 1.86 4.87
CA ASP A 6 -2.12 1.65 3.44
C ASP A 6 -0.80 0.92 3.18
N PHE A 7 -0.67 0.35 1.98
CA PHE A 7 0.54 -0.31 1.54
C PHE A 7 1.49 0.63 0.78
N ASP A 8 1.01 1.20 -0.33
CA ASP A 8 1.83 1.95 -1.28
C ASP A 8 2.27 3.29 -0.71
N ASP A 9 3.57 3.55 -0.71
CA ASP A 9 4.24 4.74 -0.16
C ASP A 9 4.07 4.96 1.36
N VAL A 10 3.40 4.03 2.07
CA VAL A 10 3.36 3.95 3.54
C VAL A 10 4.26 2.83 4.04
N LEU A 11 3.92 1.57 3.73
CA LEU A 11 4.66 0.37 4.13
C LEU A 11 5.67 -0.09 3.09
N PHE A 12 5.51 0.35 1.85
CA PHE A 12 6.30 -0.06 0.72
C PHE A 12 6.61 1.14 -0.16
N HIS A 13 7.89 1.41 -0.40
CA HIS A 13 8.37 2.56 -1.16
C HIS A 13 8.13 2.40 -2.66
N THR A 14 6.87 2.49 -3.07
CA THR A 14 6.44 2.32 -4.45
C THR A 14 7.06 3.36 -5.34
N THR A 15 6.84 4.65 -5.05
CA THR A 15 7.28 5.74 -5.91
C THR A 15 8.80 5.93 -5.84
N LYS A 16 9.41 5.83 -4.65
CA LYS A 16 10.83 6.15 -4.45
C LYS A 16 11.81 5.01 -4.76
N LYS A 17 11.39 3.75 -4.66
CA LYS A 17 12.31 2.60 -4.82
C LYS A 17 11.81 1.57 -5.84
N PHE A 18 10.59 1.07 -5.69
CA PHE A 18 10.11 -0.03 -6.55
C PHE A 18 9.96 0.40 -8.01
N ARG A 19 9.41 1.59 -8.29
CA ARG A 19 9.32 2.12 -9.65
C ARG A 19 10.67 2.34 -10.31
N GLU A 20 11.70 2.72 -9.57
CA GLU A 20 13.07 2.83 -10.10
C GLU A 20 13.63 1.46 -10.49
N HIS A 21 13.44 0.45 -9.63
CA HIS A 21 13.85 -0.93 -9.89
C HIS A 21 13.12 -1.52 -11.11
N GLU A 22 11.80 -1.32 -11.18
CA GLU A 22 10.96 -1.71 -12.31
C GLU A 22 11.46 -1.08 -13.61
N ASN A 23 11.66 0.24 -13.64
CA ASN A 23 12.14 0.96 -14.82
C ASN A 23 13.52 0.48 -15.27
N ALA A 24 14.46 0.25 -14.35
CA ALA A 24 15.80 -0.24 -14.70
C ALA A 24 15.77 -1.62 -15.37
N ILE A 25 14.77 -2.46 -15.08
CA ILE A 25 14.58 -3.75 -15.76
C ILE A 25 13.91 -3.56 -17.12
N LEU A 26 12.90 -2.70 -17.21
CA LEU A 26 12.18 -2.42 -18.45
C LEU A 26 13.08 -1.75 -19.50
N GLU A 27 13.97 -0.85 -19.08
CA GLU A 27 14.95 -0.19 -19.96
C GLU A 27 15.91 -1.21 -20.61
N LYS A 28 16.35 -2.22 -19.85
CA LYS A 28 17.15 -3.33 -20.38
C LYS A 28 16.38 -4.21 -21.37
N ALA A 29 15.05 -4.17 -21.32
CA ALA A 29 14.17 -4.84 -22.26
C ALA A 29 13.74 -3.93 -23.43
N GLY A 30 14.31 -2.71 -23.54
CA GLY A 30 14.03 -1.78 -24.63
C GLY A 30 12.85 -0.84 -24.40
N ILE A 31 12.25 -0.81 -23.20
CA ILE A 31 11.15 0.10 -22.87
C ILE A 31 11.73 1.30 -22.12
N SER A 32 11.61 2.49 -22.71
CA SER A 32 12.06 3.71 -22.04
C SER A 32 11.24 4.00 -20.78
N ARG A 33 11.86 4.68 -19.82
CA ARG A 33 11.20 5.18 -18.62
C ARG A 33 10.01 6.09 -18.93
N GLU A 34 10.11 6.92 -19.95
CA GLU A 34 9.00 7.79 -20.36
C GLU A 34 7.79 6.95 -20.78
N THR A 35 8.02 5.96 -21.64
CA THR A 35 7.00 5.02 -22.13
C THR A 35 6.32 4.24 -20.99
N SER A 36 7.09 3.69 -20.05
CA SER A 36 6.53 2.97 -18.90
C SER A 36 5.73 3.87 -17.97
N MET A 37 6.18 5.12 -17.77
CA MET A 37 5.48 6.12 -16.96
C MET A 37 4.18 6.58 -17.61
N GLU A 38 4.17 6.81 -18.92
CA GLU A 38 2.96 7.16 -19.67
C GLU A 38 1.90 6.05 -19.57
N TYR A 39 2.30 4.80 -19.77
CA TYR A 39 1.41 3.66 -19.58
C TYR A 39 0.84 3.62 -18.15
N SER A 40 1.72 3.73 -17.14
CA SER A 40 1.29 3.71 -15.74
C SER A 40 0.33 4.85 -15.38
N LYS A 41 0.52 6.04 -15.94
CA LYS A 41 -0.39 7.18 -15.75
C LYS A 41 -1.76 6.91 -16.38
N LYS A 42 -1.79 6.36 -17.58
CA LYS A 42 -3.04 6.00 -18.29
C LYS A 42 -3.82 4.93 -17.53
N GLU A 43 -3.14 3.89 -17.06
CA GLU A 43 -3.76 2.76 -16.36
C GLU A 43 -4.00 3.01 -14.86
N ARG A 44 -3.64 4.19 -14.33
CA ARG A 44 -3.84 4.55 -12.92
C ARG A 44 -5.29 4.38 -12.47
N TRP A 45 -6.24 4.65 -13.37
CA TRP A 45 -7.67 4.56 -13.14
C TRP A 45 -8.28 3.20 -13.54
N ASN A 46 -7.49 2.33 -14.18
CA ASN A 46 -7.92 1.02 -14.71
C ASN A 46 -7.31 -0.16 -13.93
N LEU A 47 -6.92 0.03 -12.67
CA LEU A 47 -6.24 -0.98 -11.84
C LEU A 47 -4.96 -1.50 -12.51
N PHE A 48 -3.90 -0.68 -12.46
CA PHE A 48 -2.58 -1.04 -12.95
C PHE A 48 -2.16 -2.45 -12.49
N SER A 49 -1.69 -3.25 -13.44
CA SER A 49 -1.10 -4.56 -13.20
C SER A 49 0.19 -4.68 -14.01
N LEU A 50 1.26 -5.13 -13.36
CA LEU A 50 2.55 -5.33 -14.01
C LEU A 50 2.46 -6.36 -15.15
N ARG A 51 1.68 -7.44 -14.96
CA ARG A 51 1.49 -8.46 -16.03
C ARG A 51 0.85 -7.87 -17.28
N LYS A 52 -0.17 -7.02 -17.11
CA LYS A 52 -0.83 -6.32 -18.23
C LYS A 52 0.15 -5.39 -18.96
N MET A 53 1.00 -4.69 -18.21
CA MET A 53 2.02 -3.83 -18.79
C MET A 53 3.05 -4.61 -19.62
N LEU A 54 3.57 -5.73 -19.07
CA LEU A 54 4.53 -6.57 -19.80
C LEU A 54 3.92 -7.14 -21.08
N ALA A 55 2.66 -7.58 -21.02
CA ALA A 55 1.93 -8.04 -22.20
C ALA A 55 1.71 -6.91 -23.22
N HIS A 56 1.36 -5.70 -22.77
CA HIS A 56 1.18 -4.53 -23.64
C HIS A 56 2.44 -4.21 -24.45
N PHE A 57 3.60 -4.25 -23.81
CA PHE A 57 4.88 -4.00 -24.48
C PHE A 57 5.46 -5.21 -25.19
N SER A 58 4.75 -6.35 -25.22
CA SER A 58 5.20 -7.58 -25.86
C SER A 58 6.58 -8.05 -25.37
N VAL A 59 6.88 -7.83 -24.09
CA VAL A 59 8.14 -8.25 -23.46
C VAL A 59 7.97 -9.59 -22.73
N PRO A 60 9.08 -10.33 -22.50
CA PRO A 60 8.99 -11.66 -21.90
C PRO A 60 8.34 -11.65 -20.50
N PRO A 61 7.39 -12.57 -20.22
CA PRO A 61 6.67 -12.59 -18.93
C PRO A 61 7.59 -12.87 -17.73
N GLU A 62 8.77 -13.45 -17.93
CA GLU A 62 9.77 -13.71 -16.89
C GLU A 62 10.32 -12.42 -16.27
N LEU A 63 10.18 -11.27 -16.96
CA LEU A 63 10.50 -9.97 -16.37
C LEU A 63 9.64 -9.69 -15.13
N TYR A 64 8.43 -10.24 -15.04
CA TYR A 64 7.59 -10.13 -13.85
C TYR A 64 8.34 -10.63 -12.61
N GLU A 65 8.94 -11.82 -12.68
CA GLU A 65 9.66 -12.40 -11.55
C GLU A 65 10.91 -11.58 -11.20
N LYS A 66 11.66 -11.09 -12.20
CA LYS A 66 12.83 -10.22 -11.97
C LYS A 66 12.46 -8.90 -11.28
N ILE A 67 11.29 -8.35 -11.59
CA ILE A 67 10.81 -7.12 -10.97
C ILE A 67 10.35 -7.41 -9.54
N MET A 68 9.60 -8.49 -9.35
CA MET A 68 8.96 -8.82 -8.07
C MET A 68 9.87 -9.53 -7.06
N GLU A 69 10.97 -10.16 -7.46
CA GLU A 69 11.88 -10.89 -6.55
C GLU A 69 12.50 -9.97 -5.48
N LYS A 70 12.64 -8.67 -5.78
CA LYS A 70 13.23 -7.68 -4.87
C LYS A 70 12.21 -6.90 -4.05
N SER A 71 10.93 -7.28 -4.06
CA SER A 71 9.87 -6.59 -3.31
C SER A 71 10.21 -6.36 -1.84
N LYS A 72 10.81 -7.34 -1.16
CA LYS A 72 11.25 -7.20 0.24
C LYS A 72 12.22 -6.02 0.48
N ASN A 73 13.03 -5.65 -0.50
CA ASN A 73 14.03 -4.57 -0.37
C ASN A 73 13.39 -3.17 -0.44
N HIS A 74 12.08 -3.09 -0.70
CA HIS A 74 11.35 -1.84 -0.84
C HIS A 74 10.42 -1.58 0.34
N VAL A 75 10.42 -2.43 1.37
CA VAL A 75 9.67 -2.22 2.61
C VAL A 75 10.22 -1.01 3.37
N ASN A 76 9.33 -0.28 4.02
CA ASN A 76 9.66 0.74 5.01
C ASN A 76 10.00 0.05 6.35
N GLU A 77 11.28 -0.23 6.58
CA GLU A 77 11.74 -1.00 7.75
C GLU A 77 11.43 -0.31 9.08
N GLU A 78 11.51 1.02 9.16
CA GLU A 78 11.18 1.76 10.39
C GLU A 78 9.71 1.54 10.79
N LEU A 79 8.80 1.61 9.81
CA LEU A 79 7.38 1.37 10.07
C LEU A 79 7.10 -0.12 10.33
N ARG A 80 7.83 -1.03 9.68
CA ARG A 80 7.74 -2.47 9.94
C ARG A 80 8.07 -2.79 11.40
N GLU A 81 9.16 -2.23 11.94
CA GLU A 81 9.55 -2.44 13.34
C GLU A 81 8.47 -1.94 14.32
N ILE A 82 7.82 -0.82 14.01
CA ILE A 82 6.69 -0.30 14.80
C ILE A 82 5.53 -1.29 14.78
N ILE A 83 5.16 -1.81 13.60
CA ILE A 83 4.07 -2.77 13.45
C ILE A 83 4.35 -4.08 14.19
N GLU A 84 5.58 -4.57 14.13
CA GLU A 84 6.01 -5.75 14.90
C GLU A 84 5.81 -5.53 16.40
N LYS A 85 6.18 -4.35 16.93
CA LYS A 85 5.96 -3.97 18.34
C LYS A 85 4.48 -3.82 18.70
N LEU A 86 3.67 -3.27 17.80
CA LEU A 86 2.22 -3.13 17.98
C LEU A 86 1.51 -4.49 18.06
N GLY A 87 2.04 -5.49 17.36
CA GLY A 87 1.53 -6.85 17.33
C GLY A 87 0.38 -7.05 16.36
N LYS A 88 0.37 -8.23 15.73
CA LYS A 88 -0.60 -8.64 14.70
C LYS A 88 -2.07 -8.35 15.04
N PRO A 89 -2.60 -8.65 16.25
CA PRO A 89 -4.01 -8.42 16.61
C PRO A 89 -4.47 -6.95 16.57
N ASN A 90 -3.52 -6.02 16.45
CA ASN A 90 -3.78 -4.58 16.44
C ASN A 90 -3.62 -3.94 15.06
N CYS A 91 -3.10 -4.67 14.07
CA CYS A 91 -2.71 -4.12 12.77
C CYS A 91 -3.54 -4.70 11.62
N TYR A 92 -4.02 -3.84 10.75
CA TYR A 92 -4.81 -4.13 9.55
C TYR A 92 -4.16 -3.46 8.34
N LEU A 93 -4.21 -4.11 7.18
CA LEU A 93 -3.74 -3.55 5.92
C LEU A 93 -4.95 -3.34 5.00
N VAL A 94 -5.20 -2.10 4.58
CA VAL A 94 -6.27 -1.75 3.64
C VAL A 94 -5.68 -0.94 2.50
N THR A 95 -5.64 -1.53 1.31
CA THR A 95 -4.96 -0.94 0.16
C THR A 95 -5.82 -0.95 -1.09
N TYR A 96 -5.58 0.00 -1.99
CA TYR A 96 -6.23 0.08 -3.29
C TYR A 96 -5.34 -0.58 -4.34
N GLY A 97 -5.91 -1.41 -5.21
CA GLY A 97 -5.16 -1.96 -6.34
C GLY A 97 -5.87 -3.11 -7.03
N ASP A 98 -5.26 -3.56 -8.13
CA ASP A 98 -5.58 -4.86 -8.73
C ASP A 98 -5.29 -5.97 -7.70
N GLU A 99 -6.30 -6.77 -7.36
CA GLU A 99 -6.23 -7.71 -6.23
C GLU A 99 -5.09 -8.71 -6.36
N GLU A 100 -4.96 -9.36 -7.52
CA GLU A 100 -3.91 -10.36 -7.77
C GLU A 100 -2.52 -9.72 -7.64
N PHE A 101 -2.30 -8.61 -8.35
CA PHE A 101 -1.00 -7.94 -8.35
C PHE A 101 -0.63 -7.40 -6.96
N GLN A 102 -1.59 -6.77 -6.28
CA GLN A 102 -1.34 -6.15 -4.98
C GLN A 102 -1.10 -7.19 -3.90
N LEU A 103 -1.86 -8.30 -3.88
CA LEU A 103 -1.63 -9.40 -2.94
C LEU A 103 -0.29 -10.09 -3.18
N ASP A 104 0.12 -10.32 -4.44
CA ASP A 104 1.44 -10.89 -4.73
C ASP A 104 2.57 -9.95 -4.26
N LYS A 105 2.42 -8.64 -4.48
CA LYS A 105 3.37 -7.62 -3.99
C LYS A 105 3.50 -7.62 -2.46
N ILE A 106 2.38 -7.69 -1.74
CA ILE A 106 2.33 -7.76 -0.27
C ILE A 106 2.95 -9.07 0.24
N LYS A 107 2.67 -10.20 -0.44
CA LYS A 107 3.22 -11.50 -0.06
C LYS A 107 4.74 -11.52 -0.22
N ARG A 108 5.25 -11.02 -1.35
CA ARG A 108 6.69 -11.00 -1.66
C ARG A 108 7.49 -9.97 -0.87
N SER A 109 6.83 -8.93 -0.34
CA SER A 109 7.47 -8.01 0.59
C SER A 109 7.67 -8.62 1.98
N GLY A 110 6.98 -9.70 2.32
CA GLY A 110 7.15 -10.44 3.56
C GLY A 110 6.41 -9.85 4.77
N ILE A 111 5.66 -8.76 4.60
CA ILE A 111 4.96 -8.09 5.71
C ILE A 111 3.56 -8.65 5.99
N MET A 112 3.00 -9.45 5.08
CA MET A 112 1.65 -10.01 5.21
C MET A 112 1.37 -10.66 6.59
N PRO A 113 2.29 -11.45 7.18
CA PRO A 113 2.05 -12.09 8.48
C PRO A 113 1.87 -11.11 9.66
N LEU A 114 2.27 -9.84 9.49
CA LEU A 114 2.19 -8.80 10.53
C LEU A 114 0.77 -8.25 10.73
N PHE A 115 -0.18 -8.60 9.86
CA PHE A 115 -1.54 -8.04 9.87
C PHE A 115 -2.58 -9.08 10.25
N SER A 116 -3.55 -8.69 11.06
CA SER A 116 -4.74 -9.49 11.37
C SER A 116 -5.55 -9.81 10.12
N GLU A 117 -5.65 -8.82 9.23
CA GLU A 117 -6.42 -8.90 7.99
C GLU A 117 -5.75 -8.01 6.95
N VAL A 118 -5.72 -8.49 5.70
CA VAL A 118 -5.26 -7.75 4.52
C VAL A 118 -6.44 -7.65 3.57
N ILE A 119 -6.84 -6.41 3.26
CA ILE A 119 -8.00 -6.10 2.43
C ILE A 119 -7.51 -5.30 1.23
N VAL A 120 -7.66 -5.84 0.03
CA VAL A 120 -7.47 -5.08 -1.21
C VAL A 120 -8.84 -4.64 -1.71
N VAL A 121 -8.97 -3.35 -2.05
CA VAL A 121 -10.22 -2.78 -2.55
C VAL A 121 -10.04 -2.20 -3.94
N ILE A 122 -11.14 -2.18 -4.68
CA ILE A 122 -11.29 -1.44 -5.92
C ILE A 122 -12.15 -0.20 -5.59
N GLY A 123 -11.59 0.99 -5.79
CA GLY A 123 -12.26 2.26 -5.52
C GLY A 123 -12.00 2.78 -4.10
N SER A 124 -13.07 3.09 -3.36
CA SER A 124 -12.95 3.65 -2.01
C SER A 124 -12.56 2.59 -0.98
N LYS A 125 -11.78 2.99 0.02
CA LYS A 125 -11.43 2.19 1.20
C LYS A 125 -12.48 2.28 2.32
N LYS A 126 -13.48 3.16 2.16
CA LYS A 126 -14.48 3.52 3.18
C LYS A 126 -15.11 2.30 3.84
N GLU A 127 -15.70 1.39 3.07
CA GLU A 127 -16.43 0.25 3.63
C GLU A 127 -15.53 -0.65 4.49
N ALA A 128 -14.30 -0.90 4.03
CA ALA A 128 -13.32 -1.69 4.77
C ALA A 128 -12.91 -1.01 6.09
N ILE A 129 -12.64 0.29 6.06
CA ILE A 129 -12.25 1.08 7.23
C ILE A 129 -13.40 1.15 8.24
N GLU A 130 -14.61 1.48 7.78
CA GLU A 130 -15.80 1.59 8.61
C GLU A 130 -16.19 0.26 9.26
N LYS A 131 -16.00 -0.86 8.55
CA LYS A 131 -16.20 -2.21 9.10
C LYS A 131 -15.26 -2.49 10.28
N ILE A 132 -13.99 -2.11 10.17
CA ILE A 132 -13.01 -2.23 11.26
C ILE A 132 -13.39 -1.30 12.42
N CYS A 133 -13.81 -0.06 12.13
CA CYS A 133 -14.26 0.89 13.15
C CYS A 133 -15.49 0.38 13.92
N ALA A 134 -16.47 -0.20 13.22
CA ALA A 134 -17.67 -0.79 13.82
C ALA A 134 -17.32 -1.99 14.71
N LYS A 135 -16.39 -2.85 14.27
CA LYS A 135 -15.90 -4.01 15.04
C LYS A 135 -15.24 -3.58 16.35
N TYR A 136 -14.56 -2.44 16.35
CA TYR A 136 -13.82 -1.91 17.49
C TYR A 136 -14.37 -0.57 18.00
N LYS A 137 -15.70 -0.45 18.09
CA LYS A 137 -16.40 0.80 18.47
C LYS A 137 -15.95 1.45 19.79
N ASN A 138 -15.42 0.65 20.73
CA ASN A 138 -14.94 1.11 22.04
C ASN A 138 -13.42 1.35 22.08
N GLU A 139 -12.71 1.17 20.97
CA GLU A 139 -11.29 1.42 20.86
C GLU A 139 -11.01 2.51 19.82
N LYS A 140 -9.97 3.30 20.07
CA LYS A 140 -9.44 4.22 19.06
C LYS A 140 -8.90 3.42 17.87
N VAL A 141 -9.28 3.83 16.66
CA VAL A 141 -8.81 3.29 15.39
C VAL A 141 -8.04 4.39 14.65
N ILE A 142 -6.81 4.11 14.25
CA ILE A 142 -5.94 5.02 13.51
C ILE A 142 -5.81 4.52 12.07
N PHE A 143 -6.23 5.31 11.09
CA PHE A 143 -6.00 5.03 9.68
C PHE A 143 -4.84 5.87 9.14
N VAL A 144 -3.83 5.20 8.58
CA VAL A 144 -2.59 5.79 8.07
C VAL A 144 -2.53 5.59 6.55
N ASP A 145 -2.48 6.68 5.80
CA ASP A 145 -2.49 6.67 4.32
C ASP A 145 -1.67 7.86 3.78
N ASP A 146 -0.98 7.71 2.65
CA ASP A 146 -0.17 8.76 2.03
C ASP A 146 -1.03 9.77 1.22
N LYS A 147 -2.31 9.47 0.96
CA LYS A 147 -3.20 10.28 0.12
C LYS A 147 -4.41 10.77 0.89
N ALA A 148 -4.47 12.10 1.08
CA ALA A 148 -5.58 12.77 1.76
C ALA A 148 -6.97 12.43 1.18
N LYS A 149 -7.07 12.18 -0.13
CA LYS A 149 -8.32 11.78 -0.80
C LYS A 149 -8.97 10.52 -0.21
N HIS A 150 -8.18 9.63 0.39
CA HIS A 150 -8.71 8.41 1.03
C HIS A 150 -9.36 8.69 2.38
N PHE A 151 -9.32 9.93 2.87
CA PHE A 151 -10.01 10.38 4.07
C PHE A 151 -11.31 11.13 3.78
N GLU A 152 -11.49 11.63 2.56
CA GLU A 152 -12.55 12.60 2.22
C GLU A 152 -13.97 12.04 2.36
N ASP A 153 -14.15 10.74 2.13
CA ASP A 153 -15.47 10.09 2.14
C ASP A 153 -15.78 9.31 3.43
N LEU A 154 -14.88 9.38 4.43
CA LEU A 154 -15.05 8.74 5.74
C LEU A 154 -16.06 9.49 6.61
N ASP A 155 -16.89 8.75 7.34
CA ASP A 155 -17.90 9.32 8.22
C ASP A 155 -17.41 9.42 9.68
N PHE A 156 -16.82 10.56 10.04
CA PHE A 156 -16.31 10.82 11.39
C PHE A 156 -17.41 11.07 12.43
N ILE A 157 -18.64 11.38 12.00
CA ILE A 157 -19.78 11.55 12.91
C ILE A 157 -20.28 10.18 13.35
N LYS A 158 -20.42 9.25 12.39
CA LYS A 158 -20.81 7.86 12.64
C LYS A 158 -19.70 7.07 13.35
N TYR A 159 -18.43 7.35 13.04
CA TYR A 159 -17.27 6.69 13.64
C TYR A 159 -16.36 7.68 14.38
N PRO A 160 -16.78 8.20 15.55
CA PRO A 160 -15.97 9.16 16.31
C PRO A 160 -14.67 8.54 16.87
N ASN A 161 -14.58 7.21 16.90
CA ASN A 161 -13.39 6.47 17.30
C ASN A 161 -12.30 6.42 16.21
N LEU A 162 -12.61 6.81 14.98
CA LEU A 162 -11.67 6.89 13.87
C LEU A 162 -10.86 8.19 13.92
N LYS A 163 -9.54 8.07 13.79
CA LYS A 163 -8.59 9.15 13.53
C LYS A 163 -7.74 8.81 12.32
N THR A 164 -7.27 9.83 11.62
CA THR A 164 -6.44 9.67 10.42
C THR A 164 -5.05 10.27 10.63
N ILE A 165 -4.06 9.70 9.95
CA ILE A 165 -2.73 10.25 9.81
C ILE A 165 -2.42 10.28 8.32
N LEU A 166 -2.23 11.48 7.78
CA LEU A 166 -1.60 11.64 6.48
C LEU A 166 -0.11 11.30 6.62
N TYR A 167 0.31 10.24 5.96
CA TYR A 167 1.69 9.74 5.98
C TYR A 167 2.54 10.49 4.96
N ASP A 168 2.82 11.75 5.27
CA ASP A 168 3.75 12.63 4.55
C ASP A 168 5.17 12.52 5.13
N GLU A 169 6.03 13.50 4.86
CA GLU A 169 7.40 13.57 5.40
C GLU A 169 7.47 13.55 6.94
N ARG A 170 6.39 13.91 7.64
CA ARG A 170 6.25 13.84 9.10
C ARG A 170 5.33 12.71 9.56
N GLY A 171 4.94 11.81 8.65
CA GLY A 171 4.03 10.70 8.95
C GLY A 171 4.51 9.80 10.08
N LEU A 172 5.80 9.47 10.08
CA LEU A 172 6.43 8.62 11.11
C LEU A 172 6.45 9.31 12.49
N GLU A 173 6.77 10.60 12.52
CA GLU A 173 6.75 11.43 13.74
C GLU A 173 5.33 11.49 14.34
N LYS A 174 4.34 11.81 13.50
CA LYS A 174 2.91 11.84 13.89
C LYS A 174 2.47 10.49 14.45
N LEU A 175 2.85 9.38 13.81
CA LEU A 175 2.52 8.05 14.30
C LEU A 175 3.16 7.77 15.66
N THR A 176 4.46 8.05 15.80
CA THR A 176 5.23 7.79 17.02
C THR A 176 4.71 8.60 18.21
N SER A 177 4.31 9.85 17.99
CA SER A 177 3.72 10.70 19.05
C SER A 177 2.39 10.19 19.61
N ILE A 178 1.68 9.32 18.89
CA ILE A 178 0.45 8.69 19.37
C ILE A 178 0.75 7.42 20.18
N LEU A 179 1.95 6.85 20.02
CA LEU A 179 2.40 5.63 20.68
C LEU A 179 3.13 5.90 22.01
N SER A 180 3.68 7.10 22.18
CA SER A 180 4.27 7.61 23.42
C SER A 180 3.20 8.01 24.44
#